data_AF-A0A7C1EAW9-F1
#
_entry.id   AF-A0A7C1EAW9-F1
#
_cell.length_a   1.000
_cell.length_b   1.000
_cell.length_c   1.000
_cell.angle_alpha   90.00
_cell.angle_beta   90.00
_cell.angle_gamma   90.00
#
_symmetry.space_group_name_H-M   'P 1'
#
loop_
_entity.id
_entity.type
_entity.pdbx_description
1 polymer ?
#
loop_
_entity_poly.entity_id
_entity_poly.type
_entity_poly.pdbx_seq_one_letter_code
_entity_poly.pdbx_strand_id
1 'polypeptide(L)'
;MVTAETMALRSGEEDKRLLGRPLEETVKVLTTVLLVALSLLLMSIFTLEIRDYAFYMHFLYLPIVISAFWWGKRGAVVSVVLAGALLLVSMGQQESASHLLSSTVEATLFVMVALLVGTLSDEKSAALKKEQRFKMETAHYFFNPLCIAEGNLDLAQQQASPDIRKELSEAQQAVERIKKVVINTVETGEIHE
;
A
#
# COMPACT_ATOMS: atom_id res chain seq x y z
N MET A 1 -16.27 33.19 -15.33
CA MET A 1 -15.02 33.73 -14.75
C MET A 1 -14.47 32.79 -13.67
N VAL A 2 -14.49 31.46 -13.91
CA VAL A 2 -14.10 30.41 -12.94
C VAL A 2 -12.72 29.81 -13.30
N THR A 3 -12.07 30.30 -14.35
CA THR A 3 -11.02 29.56 -15.07
C THR A 3 -9.59 29.76 -14.54
N ALA A 4 -9.29 30.81 -13.78
CA ALA A 4 -7.92 31.07 -13.30
C ALA A 4 -7.65 30.48 -11.90
N GLU A 5 -8.56 30.67 -10.95
CA GLU A 5 -8.42 30.11 -9.58
C GLU A 5 -8.51 28.57 -9.58
N THR A 6 -9.42 27.99 -10.36
CA THR A 6 -9.54 26.53 -10.45
C THR A 6 -8.33 25.89 -11.13
N MET A 7 -7.71 26.57 -12.10
CA MET A 7 -6.45 26.11 -12.72
C MET A 7 -5.26 26.24 -11.76
N ALA A 8 -5.17 27.32 -10.97
CA ALA A 8 -4.10 27.51 -9.99
C ALA A 8 -4.18 26.50 -8.84
N LEU A 9 -5.39 26.21 -8.34
CA LEU A 9 -5.61 25.19 -7.31
C LEU A 9 -5.30 23.79 -7.83
N ARG A 10 -5.74 23.46 -9.05
CA ARG A 10 -5.42 22.18 -9.70
C ARG A 10 -3.92 22.01 -9.94
N SER A 11 -3.23 23.08 -10.36
CA SER A 11 -1.77 23.07 -10.53
C SER A 11 -1.07 22.81 -9.19
N GLY A 12 -1.50 23.45 -8.09
CA GLY A 12 -0.90 23.25 -6.77
C GLY A 12 -1.16 21.85 -6.18
N GLU A 13 -2.30 21.23 -6.49
CA GLU A 13 -2.61 19.85 -6.10
C GLU A 13 -1.85 18.81 -6.92
N GLU A 14 -1.72 19.03 -8.23
CA GLU A 14 -0.93 18.18 -9.11
C GLU A 14 0.56 18.26 -8.73
N ASP A 15 1.09 19.45 -8.42
CA ASP A 15 2.47 19.61 -7.97
C ASP A 15 2.74 18.93 -6.62
N LYS A 16 1.82 19.05 -5.65
CA LYS A 16 1.91 18.31 -4.37
C LYS A 16 1.86 16.80 -4.55
N ARG A 17 1.06 16.29 -5.49
CA ARG A 17 1.02 14.85 -5.81
C ARG A 17 2.28 14.39 -6.52
N LEU A 18 2.84 15.21 -7.40
CA LEU A 18 4.07 14.93 -8.13
C LEU A 18 5.31 15.00 -7.23
N LEU A 19 5.35 15.91 -6.25
CA LEU A 19 6.40 16.00 -5.23
C LEU A 19 6.23 14.93 -4.13
N GLY A 20 5.00 14.54 -3.80
CA GLY A 20 4.73 13.54 -2.75
C GLY A 20 5.23 12.14 -3.08
N ARG A 21 5.09 11.70 -4.35
CA ARG A 21 5.57 10.38 -4.80
C ARG A 21 7.09 10.17 -4.68
N PRO A 22 7.96 11.07 -5.18
CA PRO A 22 9.40 10.91 -5.03
C PRO A 22 9.84 11.07 -3.58
N LEU A 23 9.15 11.89 -2.76
CA LEU A 23 9.43 12.00 -1.33
C LEU A 23 9.15 10.67 -0.60
N GLU A 24 8.02 10.02 -0.86
CA GLU A 24 7.68 8.73 -0.24
C GLU A 24 8.70 7.64 -0.60
N GLU A 25 9.05 7.51 -1.87
CA GLU A 25 10.07 6.55 -2.31
C GLU A 25 11.46 6.88 -1.73
N THR A 26 11.81 8.16 -1.66
CA THR A 26 13.09 8.59 -1.03
C THR A 26 13.11 8.23 0.46
N VAL A 27 12.01 8.45 1.19
CA VAL A 27 11.91 8.08 2.61
C VAL A 27 12.04 6.57 2.79
N LYS A 28 11.37 5.76 1.96
CA LYS A 28 11.50 4.29 2.00
C LYS A 28 12.93 3.84 1.74
N VAL A 29 13.59 4.38 0.72
CA VAL A 29 14.98 4.03 0.40
C VAL A 29 15.91 4.46 1.54
N LEU A 30 15.78 5.70 2.01
CA LEU A 30 16.61 6.27 3.07
C LEU A 30 16.51 5.45 4.36
N THR A 31 15.30 5.11 4.79
CA THR A 31 15.06 4.28 5.97
C THR A 31 15.63 2.87 5.80
N THR A 32 15.46 2.25 4.63
CA THR A 32 16.05 0.92 4.34
C THR A 32 17.57 0.97 4.41
N VAL A 33 18.20 1.94 3.76
CA VAL A 33 19.66 2.12 3.76
C VAL A 33 20.18 2.40 5.17
N LEU A 34 19.50 3.26 5.92
CA LEU A 34 19.84 3.55 7.31
C LEU A 34 19.78 2.30 8.19
N LEU A 35 18.73 1.49 8.04
CA LEU A 35 18.58 0.23 8.77
C LEU A 35 19.66 -0.79 8.40
N VAL A 36 19.97 -0.92 7.10
CA VAL A 36 21.09 -1.77 6.66
C VAL A 36 22.40 -1.29 7.29
N ALA A 37 22.69 0.00 7.24
CA ALA A 37 23.90 0.58 7.82
C ALA A 37 23.97 0.35 9.33
N LEU A 38 22.86 0.57 10.04
CA LEU A 38 22.77 0.33 11.48
C LEU A 38 22.96 -1.16 11.83
N SER A 39 22.30 -2.06 11.11
CA SER A 39 22.43 -3.51 11.32
C SER A 39 23.87 -3.98 11.07
N LEU A 40 24.54 -3.46 10.04
CA LEU A 40 25.94 -3.78 9.76
C LEU A 40 26.90 -3.19 10.81
N LEU A 41 26.65 -1.96 11.29
CA LEU A 41 27.43 -1.34 12.35
C LEU A 41 27.33 -2.15 13.64
N LEU A 42 26.12 -2.53 14.05
CA LEU A 42 25.90 -3.38 15.22
C LEU A 42 26.64 -4.70 15.07
N MET A 43 26.51 -5.38 13.92
CA MET A 43 27.24 -6.61 13.62
C MET A 43 28.75 -6.41 13.80
N SER A 44 29.32 -5.34 13.24
CA SER A 44 30.76 -5.05 13.35
C SER A 44 31.21 -4.83 14.80
N ILE A 45 30.46 -4.09 15.61
CA ILE A 45 30.81 -3.86 17.04
C ILE A 45 30.78 -5.19 17.80
N PHE A 46 29.73 -5.99 17.64
CA PHE A 46 29.58 -7.23 18.38
C PHE A 46 30.63 -8.28 17.99
N THR A 47 31.03 -8.34 16.72
CA THR A 47 32.12 -9.23 16.29
C THR A 47 33.49 -8.89 16.89
N LEU A 48 33.71 -7.62 17.26
CA LEU A 48 34.98 -7.17 17.85
C LEU A 48 35.02 -7.36 19.38
N GLU A 49 33.87 -7.27 20.05
CA GLU A 49 33.81 -7.17 21.52
C GLU A 49 33.37 -8.49 22.21
N ILE A 50 32.50 -9.32 21.58
CA ILE A 50 31.86 -10.47 22.26
C ILE A 50 31.79 -11.70 21.33
N ARG A 51 32.66 -12.68 21.58
CA ARG A 51 32.86 -13.88 20.72
C ARG A 51 31.75 -14.93 20.74
N ASP A 52 30.66 -14.77 21.50
CA ASP A 52 29.82 -15.91 21.90
C ASP A 52 28.27 -15.77 21.79
N TYR A 53 27.71 -14.81 21.04
CA TYR A 53 26.24 -14.73 20.91
C TYR A 53 25.71 -14.48 19.49
N ALA A 54 24.92 -15.44 18.97
CA ALA A 54 24.23 -15.42 17.66
C ALA A 54 23.04 -14.45 17.54
N PHE A 55 22.76 -13.63 18.57
CA PHE A 55 21.58 -12.75 18.59
C PHE A 55 21.65 -11.67 17.50
N TYR A 56 22.84 -11.20 17.12
CA TYR A 56 22.99 -10.08 16.18
C TYR A 56 22.56 -10.40 14.74
N MET A 57 22.63 -11.66 14.30
CA MET A 57 22.16 -12.09 12.97
C MET A 57 20.66 -11.83 12.77
N HIS A 58 19.90 -11.75 13.87
CA HIS A 58 18.47 -11.45 13.81
C HIS A 58 18.18 -9.99 13.39
N PHE A 59 19.11 -9.06 13.63
CA PHE A 59 18.93 -7.65 13.25
C PHE A 59 19.05 -7.44 11.74
N LEU A 60 19.64 -8.39 11.00
CA LEU A 60 19.67 -8.35 9.54
C LEU A 60 18.28 -8.64 8.92
N TYR A 61 17.35 -9.26 9.65
CA TYR A 61 15.98 -9.45 9.15
C TYR A 61 15.19 -8.14 9.08
N LEU A 62 15.45 -7.15 9.94
CA LEU A 62 14.70 -5.88 9.94
C LEU A 62 14.74 -5.15 8.59
N PRO A 63 15.93 -4.82 8.02
CA PRO A 63 15.99 -4.18 6.71
C PRO A 63 15.46 -5.08 5.59
N ILE A 64 15.61 -6.41 5.70
CA ILE A 64 15.08 -7.37 4.72
C ILE A 64 13.56 -7.35 4.69
N VAL A 65 12.93 -7.46 5.85
CA VAL A 65 11.47 -7.48 6.00
C VAL A 65 10.88 -6.15 5.52
N ILE A 66 11.47 -5.02 5.91
CA ILE A 66 10.98 -3.70 5.51
C ILE A 66 11.12 -3.50 3.99
N SER A 67 12.25 -3.92 3.40
CA SER A 67 12.44 -3.88 1.95
C SER A 67 11.40 -4.74 1.21
N ALA A 68 11.22 -5.99 1.63
CA ALA A 68 10.23 -6.89 1.03
C ALA A 68 8.79 -6.40 1.25
N PHE A 69 8.52 -5.74 2.39
CA PHE A 69 7.22 -5.17 2.68
C PHE A 69 6.89 -3.98 1.75
N TRP A 70 7.84 -3.09 1.48
CA TRP A 70 7.59 -1.91 0.63
C TRP A 70 7.65 -2.17 -0.87
N TRP A 71 8.60 -2.98 -1.33
CA TRP A 71 8.79 -3.25 -2.76
C TRP A 71 8.31 -4.65 -3.18
N GLY A 72 7.62 -5.37 -2.30
CA GLY A 72 7.11 -6.70 -2.57
C GLY A 72 8.22 -7.69 -2.91
N LYS A 73 7.97 -8.57 -3.88
CA LYS A 73 8.99 -9.53 -4.35
C LYS A 73 10.27 -8.88 -4.90
N ARG A 74 10.22 -7.62 -5.34
CA ARG A 74 11.42 -6.90 -5.82
C ARG A 74 12.34 -6.50 -4.67
N GLY A 75 11.81 -6.37 -3.46
CA GLY A 75 12.60 -6.12 -2.24
C GLY A 75 13.54 -7.27 -1.87
N ALA A 76 13.33 -8.47 -2.42
CA ALA A 76 14.20 -9.63 -2.22
C ALA A 76 15.63 -9.44 -2.76
N VAL A 77 15.85 -8.44 -3.62
CA VAL A 77 17.22 -8.07 -4.04
C VAL A 77 18.08 -7.70 -2.82
N VAL A 78 17.50 -6.99 -1.83
CA VAL A 78 18.24 -6.59 -0.61
C VAL A 78 18.67 -7.80 0.21
N SER A 79 17.80 -8.82 0.34
CA SER A 79 18.18 -10.06 1.03
C SER A 79 19.25 -10.85 0.30
N VAL A 80 19.23 -10.88 -1.04
CA VAL A 80 20.26 -11.59 -1.82
C VAL A 80 21.62 -10.89 -1.68
N VAL A 81 21.63 -9.56 -1.69
CA VAL A 81 22.85 -8.78 -1.48
C VAL A 81 23.41 -8.99 -0.06
N LEU A 82 22.56 -8.92 0.97
CA LEU A 82 22.98 -9.15 2.36
C LEU A 82 23.46 -10.59 2.61
N ALA A 83 22.76 -11.58 2.05
CA ALA A 83 23.16 -12.98 2.11
C ALA A 83 24.52 -13.21 1.42
N GLY A 84 24.72 -12.64 0.24
CA GLY A 84 25.99 -12.69 -0.48
C GLY A 84 27.13 -12.03 0.32
N ALA A 85 26.88 -10.86 0.90
CA ALA A 85 27.87 -10.17 1.75
C ALA A 85 28.25 -11.02 2.98
N LEU A 86 27.29 -11.67 3.63
CA LEU A 86 27.52 -12.56 4.76
C LEU A 86 28.40 -13.75 4.38
N LEU A 87 28.11 -14.40 3.25
CA LEU A 87 28.92 -15.51 2.74
C LEU A 87 30.35 -15.07 2.38
N LEU A 88 30.53 -13.89 1.78
CA LEU A 88 31.86 -13.34 1.46
C LEU A 88 32.69 -13.09 2.72
N VAL A 89 32.08 -12.53 3.77
CA VAL A 89 32.75 -12.33 5.07
C VAL A 89 33.13 -13.68 5.68
N SER A 90 32.24 -14.67 5.60
CA SER A 90 32.48 -16.04 6.10
C SER A 90 33.64 -16.74 5.39
N MET A 91 33.84 -16.50 4.09
CA MET A 91 34.99 -17.05 3.34
C MET A 91 36.33 -16.38 3.67
N GLY A 92 36.31 -15.09 4.02
CA GLY A 92 37.52 -14.33 4.35
C GLY A 92 38.05 -14.59 5.76
N GLN A 93 37.18 -15.10 6.65
CA GLN A 93 37.57 -15.54 7.99
C GLN A 93 37.90 -17.04 7.90
N GLN A 94 39.13 -17.42 8.25
CA GLN A 94 39.63 -18.80 8.15
C GLN A 94 39.04 -19.66 9.28
N GLU A 95 37.72 -19.82 9.27
CA GLU A 95 36.92 -20.37 10.36
C GLU A 95 36.59 -21.86 10.17
N SER A 96 36.29 -22.51 11.29
CA SER A 96 35.98 -23.95 11.36
C SER A 96 34.72 -24.33 10.55
N ALA A 97 34.63 -25.59 10.10
CA ALA A 97 33.54 -26.11 9.28
C ALA A 97 32.12 -25.91 9.87
N SER A 98 32.00 -25.76 11.19
CA SER A 98 30.74 -25.44 11.89
C SER A 98 30.20 -24.04 11.56
N HIS A 99 31.07 -23.03 11.34
CA HIS A 99 30.65 -21.66 11.01
C HIS A 99 30.13 -21.53 9.57
N LEU A 100 30.65 -22.34 8.65
CA LEU A 100 30.20 -22.34 7.24
C LEU A 100 28.77 -22.85 7.10
N LEU A 101 28.39 -23.87 7.88
CA LEU A 101 27.02 -24.38 7.90
C LEU A 101 26.04 -23.34 8.45
N SER A 102 26.38 -22.64 9.53
CA SER A 102 25.53 -21.57 10.10
C SER A 102 25.29 -20.45 9.09
N SER A 103 26.37 -19.96 8.47
CA SER A 103 26.31 -18.87 7.49
C SER A 103 25.43 -19.21 6.28
N THR A 104 25.48 -20.48 5.84
CA THR A 104 24.67 -20.97 4.72
C THR A 104 23.18 -21.05 5.07
N VAL A 105 22.86 -21.51 6.29
CA VAL A 105 21.47 -21.55 6.78
C VAL A 105 20.89 -20.15 6.88
N GLU A 106 21.65 -19.19 7.42
CA GLU A 106 21.21 -17.80 7.56
C GLU A 106 20.97 -17.12 6.20
N ALA A 107 21.89 -17.28 5.25
CA ALA A 107 21.73 -16.80 3.88
C ALA A 107 20.44 -17.35 3.23
N THR A 108 20.15 -18.64 3.46
CA THR A 108 18.94 -19.28 2.96
C THR A 108 17.69 -18.70 3.62
N LEU A 109 17.72 -18.47 4.94
CA LEU A 109 16.61 -17.88 5.68
C LEU A 109 16.34 -16.43 5.26
N PHE A 110 17.36 -15.63 4.98
CA PHE A 110 17.19 -14.27 4.47
C PHE A 110 16.39 -14.22 3.18
N VAL A 111 16.74 -15.09 2.21
CA VAL A 111 16.03 -15.19 0.95
C VAL A 111 14.61 -15.72 1.16
N MET A 112 14.45 -16.75 2.00
CA MET A 112 13.14 -17.33 2.30
C MET A 112 12.19 -16.29 2.91
N VAL A 113 12.63 -15.56 3.95
CA VAL A 113 11.83 -14.53 4.62
C VAL A 113 11.45 -13.41 3.66
N ALA A 114 12.40 -12.94 2.84
CA ALA A 114 12.13 -11.89 1.87
C ALA A 114 11.09 -12.32 0.81
N LEU A 115 11.16 -13.56 0.34
CA LEU A 115 10.17 -14.09 -0.60
C LEU A 115 8.80 -14.20 0.06
N LEU A 116 8.69 -14.75 1.27
CA LEU A 116 7.42 -14.89 1.99
C LEU A 116 6.76 -13.53 2.26
N VAL A 117 7.52 -12.57 2.79
CA VAL A 117 7.02 -11.22 3.06
C VAL A 117 6.69 -10.50 1.75
N GLY A 118 7.52 -10.67 0.72
CA GLY A 118 7.34 -10.05 -0.58
C GLY A 118 6.07 -10.52 -1.29
N THR A 119 5.80 -11.84 -1.30
CA THR A 119 4.57 -12.39 -1.88
C THR A 119 3.33 -11.93 -1.13
N LEU A 120 3.39 -11.94 0.21
CA LEU A 120 2.28 -11.49 1.04
C LEU A 120 1.96 -10.00 0.84
N SER A 121 3.00 -9.17 0.69
CA SER A 121 2.83 -7.73 0.42
C SER A 121 2.23 -7.47 -0.97
N ASP A 122 2.68 -8.23 -1.98
CA ASP A 122 2.12 -8.15 -3.34
C ASP A 122 0.63 -8.56 -3.36
N GLU A 123 0.27 -9.65 -2.67
CA GLU A 123 -1.12 -10.11 -2.55
C GLU A 123 -2.01 -9.09 -1.85
N LYS A 124 -1.56 -8.55 -0.70
CA LYS A 124 -2.28 -7.50 0.03
C LYS A 124 -2.50 -6.28 -0.87
N SER A 125 -1.46 -5.83 -1.55
CA SER A 125 -1.52 -4.67 -2.44
C SER A 125 -2.47 -4.90 -3.63
N ALA A 126 -2.49 -6.13 -4.17
CA ALA A 126 -3.42 -6.51 -5.23
C ALA A 126 -4.88 -6.54 -4.74
N ALA A 127 -5.14 -7.09 -3.55
CA ALA A 127 -6.46 -7.11 -2.94
C ALA A 127 -7.01 -5.69 -2.71
N LEU A 128 -6.20 -4.79 -2.14
CA LEU A 128 -6.58 -3.40 -1.92
C LEU A 128 -6.89 -2.65 -3.22
N LYS A 129 -6.09 -2.87 -4.28
CA LYS A 129 -6.36 -2.27 -5.59
C LYS A 129 -7.66 -2.78 -6.20
N LYS A 130 -7.99 -4.06 -6.02
CA LYS A 130 -9.24 -4.65 -6.50
C LYS A 130 -10.45 -4.04 -5.78
N GLU A 131 -10.35 -3.88 -4.47
CA GLU A 131 -11.39 -3.21 -3.66
C GLU A 131 -11.58 -1.75 -4.08
N GLN A 132 -10.50 -0.97 -4.18
CA GLN A 132 -10.57 0.43 -4.63
C GLN A 132 -11.18 0.57 -6.02
N ARG A 133 -10.82 -0.33 -6.94
CA ARG A 133 -11.40 -0.39 -8.28
C ARG A 133 -12.90 -0.67 -8.23
N PHE A 134 -13.31 -1.67 -7.45
CA PHE A 134 -14.72 -1.99 -7.27
C PHE A 134 -15.51 -0.80 -6.69
N LYS A 135 -14.96 -0.11 -5.68
CA LYS A 135 -15.57 1.09 -5.10
C LYS A 135 -15.74 2.19 -6.15
N MET A 136 -14.69 2.47 -6.92
CA MET A 136 -14.69 3.48 -7.98
C MET A 136 -15.67 3.15 -9.13
N GLU A 137 -15.64 1.91 -9.61
CA GLU A 137 -16.47 1.45 -10.73
C GLU A 137 -17.96 1.42 -10.34
N THR A 138 -18.28 0.92 -9.14
CA THR A 138 -19.64 0.93 -8.59
C THR A 138 -20.16 2.35 -8.42
N ALA A 139 -19.39 3.24 -7.79
CA ALA A 139 -19.78 4.64 -7.63
C ALA A 139 -20.10 5.29 -8.99
N HIS A 140 -19.21 5.14 -9.97
CA HIS A 140 -19.42 5.71 -11.30
C HIS A 140 -20.63 5.12 -12.03
N TYR A 141 -20.81 3.80 -11.99
CA TYR A 141 -21.88 3.12 -12.72
C TYR A 141 -23.27 3.42 -12.14
N PHE A 142 -23.40 3.53 -10.82
CA PHE A 142 -24.69 3.77 -10.16
C PHE A 142 -25.01 5.26 -9.99
N PHE A 143 -24.05 6.12 -9.60
CA PHE A 143 -24.38 7.53 -9.34
C PHE A 143 -24.76 8.32 -10.59
N ASN A 144 -24.17 8.00 -11.74
CA ASN A 144 -24.51 8.68 -12.99
C ASN A 144 -26.01 8.54 -13.36
N PRO A 145 -26.56 7.33 -13.53
CA PRO A 145 -27.99 7.17 -13.83
C PRO A 145 -28.90 7.60 -12.67
N LEU A 146 -28.50 7.43 -11.40
CA LEU A 146 -29.29 7.91 -10.25
C LEU A 146 -29.44 9.43 -10.26
N CYS A 147 -28.35 10.16 -10.53
CA CYS A 147 -28.38 11.62 -10.65
C CYS A 147 -29.27 12.08 -11.82
N ILE A 148 -29.24 11.37 -12.95
CA ILE A 148 -30.13 11.63 -14.09
C ILE A 148 -31.60 11.38 -13.70
N ALA A 149 -31.88 10.29 -12.99
CA ALA A 149 -33.24 9.97 -12.53
C ALA A 149 -33.76 11.03 -11.54
N GLU A 150 -32.96 11.42 -10.54
CA GLU A 150 -33.27 12.50 -9.60
C GLU A 150 -33.56 13.81 -10.34
N GLY A 151 -32.71 14.21 -11.28
CA GLY A 151 -32.88 15.43 -12.08
C GLY A 151 -34.16 15.41 -12.93
N ASN A 152 -34.48 14.28 -13.57
CA ASN A 152 -35.72 14.15 -14.36
C ASN A 152 -36.97 14.19 -13.47
N LEU A 153 -36.93 13.53 -12.30
CA LEU A 153 -38.04 13.56 -11.36
C LEU A 153 -38.26 14.95 -10.77
N ASP A 154 -37.18 15.70 -10.49
CA ASP A 154 -37.24 17.08 -10.01
C ASP A 154 -37.88 18.00 -11.05
N LEU A 155 -37.47 17.89 -12.33
CA LEU A 155 -38.10 18.62 -13.43
C LEU A 155 -39.59 18.27 -13.59
N ALA A 156 -39.94 16.98 -13.49
CA ALA A 156 -41.32 16.52 -13.59
C ALA A 156 -42.19 17.07 -12.44
N GLN A 157 -41.67 17.13 -11.21
CA GLN A 157 -42.40 17.68 -10.06
C GLN A 157 -42.68 19.18 -10.20
N GLN A 158 -41.72 19.93 -10.71
CA GLN A 158 -41.87 21.38 -10.92
C GLN A 158 -42.99 21.68 -11.93
N GLN A 159 -43.20 20.80 -12.90
CA GLN A 159 -44.21 20.95 -13.97
C GLN A 159 -45.55 20.25 -13.65
N ALA A 160 -45.61 19.41 -12.62
CA ALA A 160 -46.78 18.58 -12.30
C ALA A 160 -47.85 19.31 -11.48
N SER A 161 -49.12 18.94 -11.75
CA SER A 161 -50.28 19.27 -10.92
C SER A 161 -50.14 18.76 -9.48
N PRO A 162 -50.84 19.34 -8.49
CA PRO A 162 -50.69 19.01 -7.07
C PRO A 162 -50.84 17.51 -6.75
N ASP A 163 -51.75 16.82 -7.43
CA ASP A 163 -52.01 15.39 -7.21
C ASP A 163 -50.85 14.50 -7.70
N ILE A 164 -50.29 14.78 -8.89
CA ILE A 164 -49.17 14.03 -9.49
C ILE A 164 -47.84 14.31 -8.78
N ARG A 165 -47.70 15.52 -8.23
CA ARG A 165 -46.50 15.91 -7.46
C ARG A 165 -46.27 14.98 -6.26
N LYS A 166 -47.34 14.49 -5.63
CA LYS A 166 -47.24 13.56 -4.50
C LYS A 166 -46.64 12.21 -4.94
N GLU A 167 -47.15 11.62 -6.01
CA GLU A 167 -46.65 10.36 -6.58
C GLU A 167 -45.17 10.47 -7.01
N LEU A 168 -44.80 11.58 -7.65
CA LEU A 168 -43.41 11.85 -8.01
C LEU A 168 -42.49 11.99 -6.78
N SER A 169 -43.00 12.48 -5.64
CA SER A 169 -42.21 12.59 -4.40
C SER A 169 -41.93 11.22 -3.78
N GLU A 170 -42.89 10.30 -3.86
CA GLU A 170 -42.71 8.92 -3.42
C GLU A 170 -41.66 8.20 -4.30
N ALA A 171 -41.70 8.47 -5.62
CA ALA A 171 -40.69 7.96 -6.55
C ALA A 171 -39.28 8.53 -6.28
N GLN A 172 -39.15 9.84 -5.99
CA GLN A 172 -37.87 10.44 -5.60
C GLN A 172 -37.32 9.82 -4.31
N GLN A 173 -38.15 9.63 -3.29
CA GLN A 173 -37.74 8.98 -2.05
C GLN A 173 -37.22 7.55 -2.29
N ALA A 174 -37.85 6.80 -3.20
CA ALA A 174 -37.35 5.47 -3.55
C ALA A 174 -35.97 5.52 -4.23
N VAL A 175 -35.74 6.47 -5.14
CA VAL A 175 -34.43 6.67 -5.79
C VAL A 175 -33.37 7.10 -4.78
N GLU A 176 -33.72 7.99 -3.85
CA GLU A 176 -32.81 8.44 -2.79
C GLU A 176 -32.42 7.31 -1.84
N ARG A 177 -33.37 6.42 -1.49
CA ARG A 177 -33.08 5.20 -0.72
C ARG A 177 -32.10 4.30 -1.44
N ILE A 178 -32.29 4.05 -2.75
CA ILE A 178 -31.36 3.25 -3.56
C ILE A 178 -29.97 3.90 -3.58
N LYS A 179 -29.90 5.21 -3.77
CA LYS A 179 -28.65 5.97 -3.73
C LYS A 179 -27.94 5.82 -2.39
N LYS A 180 -28.66 5.86 -1.27
CA LYS A 180 -28.10 5.68 0.07
C LYS A 180 -27.54 4.27 0.28
N VAL A 181 -28.22 3.23 -0.20
CA VAL A 181 -27.70 1.85 -0.21
C VAL A 181 -26.41 1.74 -1.00
N VAL A 182 -26.35 2.36 -2.18
CA VAL A 182 -25.14 2.35 -3.02
C VAL A 182 -23.98 3.07 -2.32
N ILE A 183 -24.24 4.23 -1.70
CA ILE A 183 -23.24 4.98 -0.92
C ILE A 183 -22.69 4.09 0.20
N ASN A 184 -23.57 3.49 1.01
CA ASN A 184 -23.16 2.60 2.10
C ASN A 184 -22.36 1.39 1.59
N THR A 185 -22.82 0.78 0.49
CA THR A 185 -22.11 -0.37 -0.12
C THR A 185 -20.71 0.00 -0.61
N VAL A 186 -20.53 1.20 -1.15
CA VAL A 186 -19.23 1.67 -1.67
C VAL A 186 -18.32 2.17 -0.55
N GLU A 187 -18.84 2.86 0.44
CA GLU A 187 -18.04 3.47 1.51
C GLU A 187 -17.74 2.49 2.65
N THR A 188 -18.78 1.83 3.18
CA THR A 188 -18.68 0.95 4.35
C THR A 188 -18.69 -0.54 3.99
N GLY A 189 -19.13 -0.90 2.78
CA GLY A 189 -19.26 -2.30 2.36
C GLY A 189 -20.51 -2.99 2.92
N GLU A 190 -21.42 -2.24 3.54
CA GLU A 190 -22.64 -2.76 4.15
C GLU A 190 -23.86 -2.45 3.26
N ILE A 191 -24.76 -3.43 3.14
CA ILE A 191 -25.99 -3.28 2.35
C ILE A 191 -27.13 -2.90 3.30
N HIS A 192 -27.33 -1.60 3.49
CA HIS A 192 -28.43 -1.05 4.26
C HIS A 192 -28.82 0.35 3.74
N GLU A 193 -30.06 0.75 4.02
CA GLU A 193 -30.61 2.06 3.66
C GLU A 193 -30.28 3.17 4.65
#